data_AF-A0A920M848-F1
#
_entry.id   AF-A0A920M848-F1
#
_cell.length_a   1.000
_cell.length_b   1.000
_cell.length_c   1.000
_cell.angle_alpha   90.00
_cell.angle_beta   90.00
_cell.angle_gamma   90.00
#
_symmetry.space_group_name_H-M   'P 1'
#
loop_
_entity.id
_entity.type
_entity.pdbx_description
1 polymer ?
#
loop_
_entity_poly.entity_id
_entity_poly.type
_entity_poly.pdbx_seq_one_letter_code
_entity_poly.pdbx_strand_id
1 'polypeptide(L)' 'MYHDQGLPVLKALSFGDSINITLGVPIVRTSVDHGVALDIAGKGIANNSSLKNAFYAADNLI' A
#
# COMPACT_ATOMS: atom_id res chain seq x y z
N MET A 1 14.71 -14.44 7.64
CA MET A 1 14.89 -13.04 7.19
C MET A 1 13.63 -12.26 7.58
N TYR A 2 13.74 -10.96 7.85
CA TYR A 2 12.73 -10.19 8.63
C TYR A 2 12.36 -8.84 8.00
N HIS A 3 11.31 -8.20 8.53
CA HIS A 3 10.64 -6.98 8.02
C HIS A 3 11.61 -5.85 7.61
N ASP A 4 12.45 -5.41 8.55
CA ASP A 4 13.34 -4.27 8.35
C ASP A 4 14.53 -4.55 7.44
N GLN A 5 14.67 -5.78 6.94
CA GLN A 5 15.68 -6.11 5.95
C GLN A 5 15.26 -5.69 4.53
N GLY A 6 13.96 -5.69 4.23
CA GLY A 6 13.44 -5.39 2.90
C GLY A 6 12.66 -4.08 2.80
N LEU A 7 11.82 -3.78 3.80
CA LEU A 7 10.91 -2.64 3.71
C LEU A 7 11.59 -1.26 3.70
N PRO A 8 12.69 -1.01 4.41
CA PRO A 8 13.37 0.29 4.32
C PRO A 8 13.80 0.62 2.89
N VAL A 9 14.30 -0.36 2.12
CA VAL A 9 14.69 -0.16 0.72
C VAL A 9 13.48 0.13 -0.17
N LEU A 10 12.40 -0.65 -0.03
CA LEU A 10 11.15 -0.42 -0.75
C LEU A 10 10.60 1.00 -0.48
N LYS A 11 10.51 1.37 0.80
CA LYS A 11 9.97 2.65 1.26
C LYS A 11 10.85 3.82 0.82
N ALA A 12 12.17 3.66 0.79
CA ALA A 12 13.07 4.69 0.28
C ALA A 12 12.85 5.00 -1.21
N LEU A 13 12.48 4.00 -2.01
CA LEU A 13 12.28 4.14 -3.46
C LEU A 13 10.86 4.52 -3.86
N SER A 14 9.86 4.27 -3.02
CA SER A 14 8.42 4.34 -3.39
C SER A 14 7.51 4.84 -2.26
N PHE A 15 8.01 5.76 -1.44
CA PHE A 15 7.24 6.30 -0.32
C PHE A 15 5.95 6.95 -0.81
N GLY A 16 4.80 6.50 -0.27
CA GLY A 16 3.47 7.01 -0.65
C GLY A 16 2.81 6.30 -1.84
N ASP A 17 3.60 5.56 -2.64
CA ASP A 17 3.11 4.82 -3.83
C ASP A 17 3.10 3.29 -3.63
N SER A 18 3.83 2.80 -2.62
CA SER A 18 3.92 1.39 -2.24
C SER A 18 2.56 0.80 -1.80
N ILE A 19 2.41 -0.51 -1.97
CA ILE A 19 1.20 -1.28 -1.65
C ILE A 19 1.55 -2.59 -0.95
N ASN A 20 0.56 -3.19 -0.30
CA ASN A 20 0.68 -4.50 0.33
C ASN A 20 -0.16 -5.53 -0.43
N ILE A 21 0.45 -6.65 -0.82
CA ILE A 21 -0.22 -7.82 -1.41
C ILE A 21 -0.19 -8.96 -0.41
N THR A 22 -1.34 -9.57 -0.12
CA THR A 22 -1.40 -10.75 0.75
C THR A 22 -1.42 -12.01 -0.10
N LEU A 23 -0.32 -12.75 -0.06
CA LEU A 23 -0.19 -14.06 -0.71
C LEU A 23 -0.76 -15.16 0.20
N GLY A 24 -1.24 -16.25 -0.41
CA GLY A 24 -1.70 -17.45 0.31
C GLY A 24 -3.16 -17.45 0.77
N VAL A 25 -3.94 -16.42 0.44
CA VAL A 25 -5.41 -16.37 0.64
C VAL A 25 -6.16 -16.75 -0.64
N PRO A 26 -7.42 -17.24 -0.58
CA PRO A 26 -8.13 -17.79 -1.75
C PRO A 26 -8.72 -16.74 -2.70
N ILE A 27 -8.37 -15.45 -2.53
CA ILE A 27 -8.84 -14.33 -3.33
C ILE A 27 -7.69 -13.35 -3.56
N VAL A 28 -7.77 -12.54 -4.63
CA VAL A 28 -6.85 -11.40 -4.80
C VAL A 28 -7.08 -10.40 -3.67
N ARG A 29 -6.05 -10.13 -2.87
CA ARG A 29 -6.11 -9.14 -1.78
C ARG A 29 -4.91 -8.20 -1.83
N THR A 30 -5.18 -6.96 -2.22
CA THR A 30 -4.24 -5.83 -2.15
C THR A 30 -4.71 -4.85 -1.06
N SER A 31 -3.83 -3.98 -0.59
CA SER A 31 -4.14 -2.94 0.39
C SER A 31 -3.15 -1.79 0.33
N VAL A 32 -3.54 -0.64 0.89
CA VAL A 32 -2.65 0.51 1.08
C VAL A 32 -1.47 0.18 2.01
N ASP A 33 -0.42 0.98 1.92
CA ASP A 33 0.80 0.86 2.73
C ASP A 33 1.00 2.03 3.71
N HIS A 34 -0.09 2.77 3.97
CA HIS A 34 -0.17 3.82 4.99
C HIS A 34 -1.21 3.47 6.06
N GLY A 35 -1.16 4.19 7.18
CA GLY A 35 -2.13 4.08 8.27
C GLY A 35 -3.40 4.90 8.03
N VAL A 36 -4.18 5.06 9.11
CA VAL A 36 -5.50 5.73 9.11
C VAL A 36 -5.43 7.26 8.99
N ALA A 37 -4.32 7.88 9.38
CA ALA A 37 -4.10 9.34 9.31
C ALA A 37 -5.26 10.17 9.88
N LEU A 38 -5.71 9.86 11.11
CA LEU A 38 -6.88 10.47 11.76
C LEU A 38 -6.78 12.00 11.90
N ASP A 39 -5.56 12.52 12.06
CA ASP A 39 -5.26 13.94 12.16
C ASP A 39 -5.60 14.72 10.88
N ILE A 40 -5.72 14.04 9.73
CA ILE A 40 -6.08 14.64 8.44
C ILE A 40 -7.42 14.16 7.87
N ALA A 41 -8.16 13.32 8.60
CA ALA A 41 -9.47 12.84 8.19
C ALA A 41 -10.43 14.02 7.93
N GLY A 42 -11.13 13.98 6.79
CA GLY A 42 -12.07 15.04 6.38
C GLY A 42 -11.44 16.34 5.88
N LYS A 43 -10.11 16.48 5.89
CA LYS A 43 -9.42 17.72 5.45
C LYS A 43 -9.16 17.78 3.95
N GLY A 44 -9.37 16.69 3.20
CA GLY A 44 -9.15 16.65 1.76
C GLY A 44 -7.67 16.66 1.31
N ILE A 45 -6.74 16.44 2.25
CA ILE A 45 -5.28 16.51 1.99
C ILE A 45 -4.59 15.13 2.02
N ALA A 46 -5.35 14.03 2.10
CA ALA A 46 -4.79 12.69 2.07
C ALA A 46 -4.28 12.34 0.66
N ASN A 47 -3.07 11.80 0.57
CA ASN A 47 -2.54 11.26 -0.69
C ASN A 47 -3.19 9.90 -0.98
N ASN A 48 -3.83 9.76 -2.15
CA ASN A 48 -4.54 8.54 -2.56
C ASN A 48 -3.72 7.62 -3.50
N SER A 49 -2.45 7.93 -3.79
CA SER A 49 -1.63 7.17 -4.75
C SER A 49 -1.48 5.70 -4.39
N SER A 50 -1.16 5.37 -3.12
CA SER A 50 -1.09 3.97 -2.65
C SER A 50 -2.39 3.20 -2.90
N LEU A 51 -3.56 3.82 -2.65
CA LEU A 51 -4.85 3.19 -2.89
C LEU A 51 -5.10 2.97 -4.39
N LYS A 52 -4.77 3.96 -5.22
CA LYS A 52 -4.90 3.86 -6.68
C LYS A 52 -4.02 2.73 -7.24
N ASN A 53 -2.78 2.64 -6.78
CA ASN A 53 -1.86 1.57 -7.15
C ASN A 53 -2.33 0.20 -6.66
N ALA A 54 -2.96 0.13 -5.48
CA ALA A 54 -3.50 -1.13 -4.95
C ALA A 54 -4.66 -1.64 -5.82
N PHE A 55 -5.50 -0.74 -6.35
CA PHE A 55 -6.52 -1.11 -7.33
C PHE A 55 -5.92 -1.60 -8.64
N TYR A 56 -4.95 -0.88 -9.22
CA TYR A 56 -4.29 -1.33 -10.46
C TYR A 56 -3.58 -2.67 -10.30
N ALA A 57 -2.93 -2.89 -9.16
CA ALA A 57 -2.30 -4.17 -8.88
C ALA A 57 -3.32 -5.31 -8.77
N ALA A 58 -4.48 -5.07 -8.16
CA ALA A 58 -5.54 -6.07 -8.08
C ALA A 58 -6.11 -6.40 -9.47
N ASP A 59 -6.36 -5.37 -10.30
CA ASP A 59 -6.85 -5.51 -11.68
C ASP A 59 -5.88 -6.31 -12.54
N ASN A 60 -4.57 -6.06 -12.42
CA ASN A 60 -3.53 -6.80 -13.14
C ASN A 60 -3.31 -8.26 -12.67
N LEU A 61 -3.86 -8.65 -11.52
CA LEU A 61 -3.73 -9.99 -10.94
C LEU A 61 -4.94 -10.89 -11.24
N ILE A 62 -5.96 -10.35 -11.92
CA ILE A 62 -7.16 -11.06 -12.36
C ILE A 62 -7.02 -11.38 -13.85
#